data_AF-A0A413FWV3-F1
#
_entry.id   AF-A0A413FWV3-F1
#
_cell.length_a   1.000
_cell.length_b   1.000
_cell.length_c   1.000
_cell.angle_alpha   90.00
_cell.angle_beta   90.00
_cell.angle_gamma   90.00
#
_symmetry.space_group_name_H-M   'P 1'
#
loop_
_entity.id
_entity.type
_entity.pdbx_description
1 polymer ?
#
loop_
_entity_poly.entity_id
_entity_poly.type
_entity_poly.pdbx_seq_one_letter_code
_entity_poly.pdbx_strand_id
1 'polypeptide(L)'
;MRDQTIKADAGKPQIHLVPPQIIRDIAEVRAYGVAKYGDSDSWKEVELDRYIDALMRHALAFMENPESKDNESGISHYKHMACNLAFICELMKENDVWAMAQKMKEHISITKDATCNLEGYML
;
A
#
# COMPACT_ATOMS: atom_id res chain seq x y z
N MET A 1 21.94 -22.02 -24.37
CA MET A 1 20.89 -21.56 -23.43
C MET A 1 21.58 -21.27 -22.10
N ARG A 2 21.27 -20.17 -21.41
CA ARG A 2 21.88 -19.87 -20.09
C ARG A 2 21.23 -20.75 -19.02
N ASP A 3 22.02 -21.21 -18.05
CA ASP A 3 21.57 -22.07 -16.96
C ASP A 3 20.65 -21.31 -16.00
N GLN A 4 19.38 -21.73 -15.94
CA GLN A 4 18.34 -21.12 -15.10
C GLN A 4 18.37 -21.67 -13.65
N THR A 5 19.22 -22.66 -13.34
CA THR A 5 19.34 -23.22 -11.98
C THR A 5 20.23 -22.38 -11.07
N ILE A 6 21.11 -21.53 -11.64
CA ILE A 6 22.00 -20.61 -10.90
C ILE A 6 21.22 -19.48 -10.22
N LYS A 7 20.09 -19.06 -10.80
CA LYS A 7 19.19 -18.06 -10.23
C LYS A 7 17.76 -18.58 -10.25
N ALA A 8 17.31 -19.15 -9.14
CA ALA A 8 15.92 -19.57 -8.98
C ALA A 8 15.01 -18.33 -8.81
N ASP A 9 14.48 -17.84 -9.91
CA ASP A 9 13.48 -16.76 -9.97
C ASP A 9 12.10 -17.23 -10.48
N ALA A 10 11.94 -18.54 -10.71
CA ALA A 10 10.65 -19.18 -10.87
C ALA A 10 9.72 -18.84 -9.68
N GLY A 11 8.53 -18.33 -9.98
CA GLY A 11 7.53 -17.92 -8.98
C GLY A 11 7.72 -16.52 -8.38
N LYS A 12 8.80 -15.80 -8.71
CA LYS A 12 8.99 -14.41 -8.25
C LYS A 12 8.25 -13.42 -9.16
N PRO A 13 7.76 -12.28 -8.62
CA PRO A 13 7.20 -11.21 -9.43
C PRO A 13 8.19 -10.75 -10.51
N GLN A 14 7.72 -10.71 -11.75
CA GLN A 14 8.51 -10.27 -12.90
C GLN A 14 8.45 -8.75 -13.01
N ILE A 15 9.22 -8.04 -12.16
CA ILE A 15 9.20 -6.56 -12.06
C ILE A 15 9.42 -5.88 -13.41
N HIS A 16 10.19 -6.50 -14.32
CA HIS A 16 10.43 -5.96 -15.67
C HIS A 16 9.18 -5.87 -16.55
N LEU A 17 8.08 -6.55 -16.19
CA LEU A 17 6.79 -6.44 -16.88
C LEU A 17 6.01 -5.18 -16.48
N VAL A 18 6.40 -4.49 -15.40
CA VAL A 18 5.76 -3.24 -14.98
C VAL A 18 6.19 -2.11 -15.92
N PRO A 19 5.26 -1.36 -16.54
CA PRO A 19 5.61 -0.21 -17.36
C PRO A 19 6.40 0.82 -16.54
N PRO A 20 7.65 1.18 -16.90
CA PRO A 20 8.49 2.02 -16.05
C PRO A 20 7.99 3.46 -15.92
N GLN A 21 7.05 3.90 -16.77
CA GLN A 21 6.49 5.24 -16.70
C GLN A 21 5.77 5.51 -15.37
N ILE A 22 5.05 4.52 -14.83
CA ILE A 22 4.35 4.68 -13.55
C ILE A 22 5.32 4.99 -12.40
N ILE A 23 6.55 4.45 -12.46
CA ILE A 23 7.58 4.70 -11.45
C ILE A 23 8.00 6.17 -11.48
N ARG A 24 8.17 6.74 -12.68
CA ARG A 24 8.53 8.16 -12.86
C ARG A 24 7.38 9.08 -12.43
N ASP A 25 6.16 8.72 -12.79
CA ASP A 25 4.96 9.50 -12.45
C ASP A 25 4.75 9.57 -10.93
N ILE A 26 4.90 8.44 -10.23
CA ILE A 26 4.84 8.40 -8.77
C ILE A 26 5.99 9.22 -8.16
N ALA A 27 7.22 9.09 -8.69
CA ALA A 27 8.37 9.83 -8.18
C ALA A 27 8.19 11.35 -8.27
N GLU A 28 7.57 11.86 -9.35
CA GLU A 28 7.26 13.28 -9.52
C GLU A 28 6.28 13.80 -8.47
N VAL A 29 5.16 13.08 -8.24
CA VAL A 29 4.18 13.43 -7.21
C VAL A 29 4.79 13.34 -5.82
N ARG A 30 5.62 12.32 -5.56
CA ARG A 30 6.35 12.18 -4.29
C ARG A 30 7.30 13.35 -4.08
N ALA A 31 8.08 13.75 -5.08
CA ALA A 31 8.99 14.88 -4.97
C ALA A 31 8.25 16.18 -4.62
N TYR A 32 7.09 16.44 -5.25
CA TYR A 32 6.21 17.54 -4.87
C TYR A 32 5.72 17.43 -3.41
N GLY A 33 5.24 16.25 -3.00
CA GLY A 33 4.78 16.02 -1.63
C GLY A 33 5.88 16.25 -0.58
N VAL A 34 7.09 15.75 -0.82
CA VAL A 34 8.25 15.97 0.09
C VAL A 34 8.62 17.44 0.15
N ALA A 35 8.67 18.13 -0.99
CA ALA A 35 8.95 19.57 -1.02
C ALA A 35 7.91 20.39 -0.24
N LYS A 36 6.63 19.97 -0.28
CA LYS A 36 5.52 20.65 0.39
C LYS A 36 5.46 20.36 1.89
N TYR A 37 5.60 19.11 2.30
CA TYR A 37 5.37 18.68 3.69
C TYR A 37 6.66 18.49 4.50
N GLY A 38 7.83 18.55 3.86
CA GLY A 38 9.14 18.47 4.52
C GLY A 38 9.53 17.07 5.02
N ASP A 39 8.70 16.07 4.79
CA ASP A 39 8.92 14.69 5.24
C ASP A 39 8.51 13.67 4.16
N SER A 40 9.43 12.76 3.84
CA SER A 40 9.23 11.68 2.88
C SER A 40 8.35 10.54 3.36
N ASP A 41 8.13 10.41 4.67
CA ASP A 41 7.40 9.29 5.29
C ASP A 41 6.05 9.67 5.89
N SER A 42 5.73 10.97 6.01
CA SER A 42 4.44 11.48 6.50
C SER A 42 3.18 10.86 5.85
N TRP A 43 3.31 10.30 4.65
CA TRP A 43 2.23 9.60 3.95
C TRP A 43 1.77 8.31 4.65
N LYS A 44 2.63 7.69 5.48
CA LYS A 44 2.28 6.48 6.24
C LYS A 44 1.30 6.75 7.38
N GLU A 45 1.29 7.98 7.89
CA GLU A 45 0.45 8.42 9.01
C GLU A 45 -0.93 8.92 8.55
N VAL A 46 -1.23 8.83 7.24
CA VAL A 46 -2.51 9.27 6.67
C VAL A 46 -3.46 8.08 6.55
N GLU A 47 -4.65 8.25 7.12
CA GLU A 47 -5.73 7.26 7.07
C GLU A 47 -6.08 6.81 5.64
N LEU A 48 -6.34 5.51 5.46
CA LEU A 48 -6.65 4.89 4.16
C LEU A 48 -7.78 5.61 3.40
N ASP A 49 -8.88 5.94 4.08
CA ASP A 49 -10.04 6.60 3.48
C ASP A 49 -9.68 7.96 2.86
N ARG A 50 -8.70 8.67 3.43
CA ARG A 50 -8.24 9.95 2.87
C ARG A 50 -7.53 9.78 1.54
N TYR A 51 -6.82 8.66 1.35
CA TYR A 51 -6.22 8.33 0.05
C TYR A 51 -7.25 7.87 -0.98
N ILE A 52 -8.29 7.15 -0.54
CA ILE A 52 -9.42 6.78 -1.41
C ILE A 52 -10.11 8.05 -1.89
N ASP A 53 -10.42 8.98 -0.99
CA ASP A 53 -11.05 10.27 -1.33
C ASP A 53 -10.17 11.10 -2.28
N ALA A 54 -8.85 11.14 -2.05
CA ALA A 54 -7.92 11.83 -2.94
C ALA A 54 -7.88 11.18 -4.33
N LEU A 55 -7.77 9.85 -4.40
CA LEU A 55 -7.83 9.09 -5.65
C LEU A 55 -9.12 9.40 -6.43
N MET A 56 -10.27 9.41 -5.75
CA MET A 56 -11.56 9.68 -6.38
C MET A 56 -11.66 11.11 -6.93
N ARG A 57 -11.15 12.12 -6.22
CA ARG A 57 -11.11 13.50 -6.73
C ARG A 57 -10.26 13.62 -8.00
N HIS A 58 -9.08 12.99 -8.04
CA HIS A 58 -8.25 13.01 -9.25
C HIS A 58 -8.86 12.17 -10.38
N ALA A 59 -9.51 11.05 -10.06
CA ALA A 59 -10.20 10.23 -11.05
C ALA A 59 -11.35 10.98 -11.73
N LEU A 60 -12.19 11.69 -10.97
CA LEU A 60 -13.28 12.50 -11.52
C LEU A 60 -12.74 13.60 -12.44
N ALA A 61 -11.72 14.34 -12.02
CA ALA A 61 -11.09 15.38 -12.85
C ALA A 61 -10.46 14.80 -14.14
N PHE A 62 -9.82 13.63 -14.04
CA PHE A 62 -9.27 12.92 -15.20
C PHE A 62 -10.37 12.45 -16.18
N MET A 63 -11.50 11.98 -15.66
CA MET A 63 -12.65 11.58 -16.48
C MET A 63 -13.28 12.77 -17.22
N GLU A 64 -13.32 13.94 -16.59
CA GLU A 64 -13.80 15.18 -17.23
C GLU A 64 -12.83 15.69 -18.29
N ASN A 65 -11.53 15.67 -18.00
CA ASN A 65 -10.48 16.04 -18.95
C ASN A 65 -9.18 15.27 -18.67
N PRO A 66 -8.79 14.30 -19.52
CA PRO A 66 -7.57 13.52 -19.34
C PRO A 66 -6.26 14.32 -19.35
N GLU A 67 -6.26 15.52 -19.96
CA GLU A 67 -5.10 16.40 -20.04
C GLU A 67 -5.03 17.41 -18.88
N SER A 68 -6.04 17.42 -18.01
CA SER A 68 -6.09 18.34 -16.88
C SER A 68 -4.98 18.07 -15.86
N LYS A 69 -4.67 19.13 -15.09
CA LYS A 69 -3.66 19.12 -14.05
C LYS A 69 -4.26 19.59 -12.75
N ASP A 70 -3.77 19.03 -11.66
CA ASP A 70 -4.12 19.46 -10.33
C ASP A 70 -3.66 20.92 -10.12
N ASN A 71 -4.57 21.77 -9.67
CA ASN A 71 -4.33 23.21 -9.56
C ASN A 71 -3.25 23.57 -8.52
N GLU A 72 -3.06 22.72 -7.51
CA GLU A 72 -2.11 22.98 -6.44
C GLU A 72 -0.67 22.65 -6.88
N SER A 73 -0.50 21.47 -7.48
CA SER A 73 0.81 20.94 -7.86
C SER A 73 1.23 21.24 -9.29
N GLY A 74 0.28 21.53 -10.18
CA GLY A 74 0.52 21.61 -11.63
C GLY A 74 0.83 20.25 -12.30
N ILE A 75 0.63 19.14 -11.59
CA ILE A 75 0.91 17.78 -12.05
C ILE A 75 -0.39 17.14 -12.58
N SER A 76 -0.30 16.35 -13.65
CA SER A 76 -1.45 15.67 -14.26
C SER A 76 -2.19 14.76 -13.28
N HIS A 77 -3.52 14.75 -13.32
CA HIS A 77 -4.35 13.99 -12.38
C HIS A 77 -4.06 12.48 -12.40
N TYR A 78 -3.78 11.89 -13.56
CA TYR A 78 -3.49 10.45 -13.65
C TYR A 78 -2.22 10.05 -12.86
N LYS A 79 -1.23 10.95 -12.73
CA LYS A 79 -0.02 10.70 -11.92
C LYS A 79 -0.35 10.70 -10.44
N HIS A 80 -1.20 11.64 -10.01
CA HIS A 80 -1.74 11.65 -8.66
C HIS A 80 -2.56 10.39 -8.37
N MET A 81 -3.37 9.91 -9.33
CA MET A 81 -4.07 8.63 -9.18
C MET A 81 -3.09 7.47 -8.96
N ALA A 82 -2.02 7.38 -9.77
CA ALA A 82 -1.00 6.35 -9.62
C ALA A 82 -0.31 6.42 -8.24
N CYS A 83 0.03 7.63 -7.76
CA CYS A 83 0.66 7.81 -6.45
C CYS A 83 -0.29 7.46 -5.29
N ASN A 84 -1.55 7.92 -5.33
CA ASN A 84 -2.54 7.60 -4.31
C ASN A 84 -2.82 6.09 -4.27
N LEU A 85 -2.93 5.43 -5.43
CA LEU A 85 -3.13 3.98 -5.49
C LEU A 85 -1.90 3.23 -4.95
N ALA A 86 -0.67 3.72 -5.19
CA ALA A 86 0.53 3.14 -4.61
C ALA A 86 0.53 3.23 -3.06
N PHE A 87 0.09 4.35 -2.48
CA PHE A 87 -0.09 4.47 -1.04
C PHE A 87 -1.15 3.50 -0.51
N ILE A 88 -2.30 3.41 -1.18
CA ILE A 88 -3.36 2.44 -0.84
C ILE A 88 -2.81 1.01 -0.85
N CYS A 89 -2.07 0.61 -1.90
CA CYS A 89 -1.48 -0.73 -1.98
C CYS A 89 -0.54 -1.03 -0.80
N GLU A 90 0.29 -0.06 -0.39
CA GLU A 90 1.21 -0.25 0.72
C GLU A 90 0.47 -0.30 2.07
N LEU A 91 -0.50 0.60 2.30
CA LEU A 91 -1.32 0.58 3.52
C LEU A 91 -2.19 -0.68 3.62
N MET A 92 -2.70 -1.19 2.51
CA MET A 92 -3.48 -2.44 2.47
C MET A 92 -2.62 -3.67 2.76
N LYS A 93 -1.34 -3.65 2.39
CA LYS A 93 -0.38 -4.70 2.75
C LYS A 93 -0.11 -4.70 4.26
N GLU A 94 -0.06 -3.54 4.90
CA GLU A 94 0.12 -3.42 6.35
C GLU A 94 -1.15 -3.80 7.13
N ASN A 95 -2.32 -3.45 6.58
CA ASN A 95 -3.64 -3.79 7.11
C ASN A 95 -4.09 -5.22 6.79
N ASP A 96 -3.20 -6.09 6.32
CA ASP A 96 -3.59 -7.43 5.89
C ASP A 96 -4.24 -8.18 7.05
N VAL A 97 -5.55 -8.35 6.91
CA VAL A 97 -6.49 -8.95 7.85
C VAL A 97 -6.02 -10.36 8.24
N TRP A 98 -5.21 -11.01 7.40
CA TRP A 98 -4.55 -12.28 7.69
C TRP A 98 -3.52 -12.21 8.80
N ALA A 99 -2.70 -11.15 8.87
CA ALA A 99 -1.73 -10.97 9.95
C ALA A 99 -2.42 -10.64 11.28
N MET A 100 -3.48 -9.83 11.24
CA MET A 100 -4.32 -9.56 12.42
C MET A 100 -5.10 -10.80 12.86
N ALA A 101 -5.72 -11.53 11.93
CA ALA A 101 -6.44 -12.78 12.21
C ALA A 101 -5.51 -13.89 12.71
N GLN A 102 -4.26 -13.94 12.25
CA GLN A 102 -3.25 -14.88 12.74
C GLN A 102 -2.83 -14.55 14.18
N LYS A 103 -2.56 -13.27 14.48
CA LYS A 103 -2.33 -12.80 15.87
C LYS A 103 -3.51 -13.07 16.80
N MET A 104 -4.75 -12.86 16.33
CA MET A 104 -5.97 -13.19 17.08
C MET A 104 -6.11 -14.70 17.31
N LYS A 105 -5.83 -15.54 16.31
CA LYS A 105 -5.86 -17.01 16.45
C LYS A 105 -4.82 -17.51 17.46
N GLU A 106 -3.61 -16.94 17.46
CA GLU A 106 -2.56 -17.25 18.45
C GLU A 106 -3.00 -16.86 19.88
N HIS A 107 -3.57 -15.66 20.07
CA HIS A 107 -4.10 -15.23 21.37
C HIS A 107 -5.27 -16.08 21.87
N ILE A 108 -6.17 -16.50 20.97
CA ILE A 108 -7.29 -17.41 21.31
C ILE A 108 -6.76 -18.80 21.70
N SER A 109 -5.70 -19.29 21.05
CA SER A 109 -5.09 -20.57 21.41
C SER A 109 -4.46 -20.52 22.81
N ILE A 110 -3.66 -19.48 23.08
CA ILE A 110 -2.99 -19.30 24.38
C ILE A 110 -4.00 -19.19 25.54
N THR A 111 -5.11 -18.48 25.32
CA THR A 111 -6.15 -18.32 26.34
C THR A 111 -6.93 -19.61 26.60
N LYS A 112 -7.20 -20.43 25.57
CA LYS A 112 -7.80 -21.76 25.73
C LYS A 112 -6.91 -22.71 26.55
N ASP A 113 -5.61 -22.73 26.27
CA ASP A 113 -4.66 -23.56 27.01
C ASP A 113 -4.54 -23.10 28.48
N ALA A 114 -4.61 -21.79 28.73
CA ALA A 114 -4.63 -21.24 30.09
C ALA A 114 -5.91 -21.58 30.86
N THR A 115 -7.08 -21.57 30.21
CA THR A 115 -8.36 -21.94 30.86
C THR A 115 -8.47 -23.44 31.15
N CYS A 116 -7.91 -24.31 30.29
CA CYS A 116 -7.88 -25.75 30.51
C CYS A 116 -7.03 -26.13 31.74
N ASN A 117 -5.99 -25.34 32.05
CA ASN A 117 -5.13 -25.57 33.22
C ASN A 117 -5.72 -25.02 34.55
N LEU A 118 -6.75 -24.16 34.50
CA LEU A 118 -7.39 -23.60 35.70
C LEU A 118 -8.54 -24.46 36.21
N GLU A 119 -9.22 -25.22 35.34
CA GLU A 119 -10.28 -26.17 35.75
C GLU A 119 -9.73 -27.33 36.61
N GLY A 120 -8.42 -27.60 36.56
CA GLY A 120 -7.74 -28.56 37.44
C GLY A 120 -7.39 -28.03 38.84
N TYR A 121 -7.52 -26.72 39.10
CA TYR A 121 -7.16 -26.07 40.37
C TYR A 121 -8.38 -25.61 41.19
N MET A 122 -9.60 -25.86 40.71
CA MET A 122 -10.86 -25.53 41.38
C MET A 122 -11.55 -26.74 42.03
N LEU A 123 -10.76 -27.64 42.63
CA LEU A 123 -11.22 -28.67 43.58
C LEU A 123 -10.61 -28.42 44.96
#